data_AF-A0A2H6LFV9-F1
#
_entry.id   AF-A0A2H6LFV9-F1
#
_cell.length_a   1.000
_cell.length_b   1.000
_cell.length_c   1.000
_cell.angle_alpha   90.00
_cell.angle_beta   90.00
_cell.angle_gamma   90.00
#
_symmetry.space_group_name_H-M   'P 1'
#
loop_
_entity.id
_entity.type
_entity.pdbx_description
1 polymer ?
#
loop_
_entity_poly.entity_id
_entity_poly.type
_entity_poly.pdbx_seq_one_letter_code
_entity_poly.pdbx_strand_id
1 'polypeptide(L)'
;MRFIFKNSKKLNEILQRSAISNEEFVHNIKLSSELAIKTVNCVRIELGKAFRVPAEKLYPDDKFLDIISLPCWEWDMIELVLALEEILKIGIDEEQVPDWTSKDITLCQWIVEFLCRNFPENNNLKDREL
;
A
#
# COMPACT_ATOMS: atom_id res chain seq x y z
N MET A 1 -24.28 -8.76 11.62
CA MET A 1 -24.28 -9.46 10.32
C MET A 1 -23.98 -8.55 9.11
N ARG A 2 -24.58 -7.36 8.96
CA ARG A 2 -24.35 -6.49 7.76
C ARG A 2 -22.89 -6.14 7.45
N PHE A 3 -22.02 -6.02 8.45
CA PHE A 3 -20.60 -5.69 8.27
C PHE A 3 -19.79 -6.82 7.61
N ILE A 4 -20.00 -8.07 8.03
CA ILE A 4 -19.31 -9.24 7.46
C ILE A 4 -19.71 -9.41 5.98
N PHE A 5 -21.00 -9.27 5.65
CA PHE A 5 -21.49 -9.36 4.26
C PHE A 5 -20.91 -8.29 3.34
N LYS A 6 -20.70 -7.05 3.82
CA LYS A 6 -20.08 -5.98 3.03
C LYS A 6 -18.61 -6.30 2.72
N ASN A 7 -17.87 -6.80 3.71
CA ASN A 7 -16.46 -7.09 3.56
C ASN A 7 -16.23 -8.33 2.66
N SER A 8 -17.12 -9.33 2.72
CA SER A 8 -17.11 -10.47 1.80
C SER A 8 -17.41 -10.07 0.35
N LYS A 9 -18.35 -9.14 0.11
CA LYS A 9 -18.64 -8.64 -1.24
C LYS A 9 -17.43 -7.94 -1.84
N LYS A 10 -16.79 -7.07 -1.04
CA LYS A 10 -15.60 -6.33 -1.44
C LYS A 10 -14.42 -7.24 -1.77
N LEU A 11 -14.20 -8.27 -0.95
CA LEU A 11 -13.19 -9.30 -1.24
C LEU A 11 -13.42 -9.96 -2.60
N ASN A 12 -14.66 -10.36 -2.90
CA ASN A 12 -15.00 -10.94 -4.20
C ASN A 12 -14.79 -9.96 -5.37
N GLU A 13 -15.12 -8.68 -5.18
CA GLU A 13 -14.87 -7.64 -6.18
C GLU A 13 -13.36 -7.53 -6.48
N ILE A 14 -12.49 -7.54 -5.46
CA ILE A 14 -11.02 -7.51 -5.64
C ILE A 14 -10.54 -8.76 -6.39
N LEU A 15 -11.00 -9.95 -6.00
CA LEU A 15 -10.57 -11.21 -6.61
C LEU A 15 -10.95 -11.35 -8.10
N GLN A 16 -12.02 -10.66 -8.53
CA GLN A 16 -12.50 -10.70 -9.92
C GLN A 16 -11.81 -9.69 -10.86
N ARG A 17 -11.05 -8.72 -10.33
CA ARG A 17 -10.34 -7.73 -11.15
C ARG A 17 -9.28 -8.38 -12.02
N SER A 18 -8.83 -7.70 -13.08
CA SER A 18 -7.61 -8.08 -13.79
C SER A 18 -6.38 -7.99 -12.86
N ALA A 19 -5.29 -8.68 -13.21
CA ALA A 19 -4.02 -8.50 -12.53
C ALA A 19 -3.30 -7.26 -13.07
N ILE A 20 -2.65 -6.48 -12.20
CA ILE A 20 -1.77 -5.36 -12.56
C ILE A 20 -0.35 -5.62 -12.05
N SER A 21 0.66 -5.46 -12.91
CA SER A 21 2.07 -5.69 -12.53
C SER A 21 2.59 -4.58 -11.60
N ASN A 22 3.74 -4.80 -10.95
CA ASN A 22 4.37 -3.75 -10.13
C ASN A 22 4.86 -2.58 -10.99
N GLU A 23 5.35 -2.86 -12.19
CA GLU A 23 5.81 -1.86 -13.15
C GLU A 23 4.66 -0.98 -13.61
N GLU A 24 3.51 -1.58 -13.92
CA GLU A 24 2.30 -0.85 -14.29
C GLU A 24 1.75 -0.03 -13.11
N PHE A 25 1.78 -0.59 -11.88
CA PHE A 25 1.44 0.14 -10.67
C PHE A 25 2.35 1.37 -10.47
N VAL A 26 3.66 1.19 -10.58
CA VAL A 26 4.67 2.23 -10.39
C VAL A 26 4.58 3.31 -11.48
N HIS A 27 4.29 2.90 -12.72
CA HIS A 27 4.03 3.83 -13.83
C HIS A 27 2.81 4.72 -13.55
N ASN A 28 1.72 4.14 -13.01
CA ASN A 28 0.50 4.89 -12.67
C ASN A 28 0.74 5.95 -11.58
N ILE A 29 1.69 5.72 -10.68
CA ILE A 29 2.04 6.67 -9.61
C ILE A 29 3.15 7.66 -10.04
N LYS A 30 3.57 7.62 -11.32
CA LYS A 30 4.64 8.48 -11.89
C LYS A 30 5.94 8.46 -11.09
N LEU A 31 6.23 7.33 -10.46
CA LEU A 31 7.54 7.01 -9.88
C LEU A 31 8.22 6.03 -10.83
N SER A 32 9.55 5.99 -10.84
CA SER A 32 10.30 5.05 -11.69
C SER A 32 11.61 4.61 -11.06
N SER A 33 11.83 4.91 -9.79
CA SER A 33 13.04 4.51 -9.08
C SER A 33 12.94 3.05 -8.66
N GLU A 34 14.10 2.37 -8.63
CA GLU A 34 14.22 1.01 -8.07
C GLU A 34 13.64 0.95 -6.64
N LEU A 35 13.84 2.03 -5.87
CA LEU A 35 13.28 2.22 -4.55
C LEU A 35 11.75 2.13 -4.56
N ALA A 36 11.07 2.88 -5.43
CA ALA A 36 9.62 2.86 -5.54
C ALA A 36 9.09 1.46 -5.90
N ILE A 37 9.77 0.76 -6.81
CA ILE A 37 9.40 -0.62 -7.19
C ILE A 37 9.53 -1.55 -5.98
N LYS A 38 10.63 -1.48 -5.22
CA LYS A 38 10.83 -2.29 -4.01
C LYS A 38 9.75 -2.01 -2.95
N THR A 39 9.44 -0.74 -2.71
CA THR A 39 8.40 -0.34 -1.76
C THR A 39 7.02 -0.82 -2.20
N VAL A 40 6.62 -0.60 -3.45
CA VAL A 40 5.34 -1.08 -3.99
C VAL A 40 5.24 -2.60 -3.88
N ASN A 41 6.28 -3.31 -4.28
CA ASN A 41 6.30 -4.77 -4.21
C ASN A 41 6.15 -5.27 -2.78
N CYS A 42 6.91 -4.70 -1.83
CA CYS A 42 6.82 -5.04 -0.41
C CYS A 42 5.39 -4.82 0.12
N VAL A 43 4.84 -3.61 -0.04
CA VAL A 43 3.53 -3.24 0.47
C VAL A 43 2.44 -4.17 -0.09
N ARG A 44 2.44 -4.41 -1.40
CA ARG A 44 1.42 -5.25 -2.04
C ARG A 44 1.53 -6.71 -1.60
N ILE A 45 2.75 -7.24 -1.42
CA ILE A 45 2.95 -8.61 -0.95
C ILE A 45 2.47 -8.77 0.50
N GLU A 46 2.86 -7.88 1.41
CA GLU A 46 2.52 -8.01 2.82
C GLU A 46 1.02 -7.79 3.06
N LEU A 47 0.41 -6.79 2.41
CA LEU A 47 -1.05 -6.64 2.45
C LEU A 47 -1.76 -7.83 1.79
N GLY A 48 -1.22 -8.35 0.67
CA GLY A 48 -1.77 -9.51 0.00
C GLY A 48 -1.80 -10.76 0.89
N LYS A 49 -0.70 -11.03 1.60
CA LYS A 49 -0.61 -12.11 2.59
C LYS A 49 -1.60 -11.92 3.72
N ALA A 50 -1.60 -10.73 4.34
CA ALA A 50 -2.43 -10.40 5.49
C ALA A 50 -3.94 -10.56 5.21
N PHE A 51 -4.39 -10.09 4.06
CA PHE A 51 -5.82 -10.05 3.70
C PHE A 51 -6.22 -11.16 2.73
N ARG A 52 -5.31 -12.12 2.47
CA ARG A 52 -5.52 -13.29 1.60
C ARG A 52 -6.01 -12.90 0.19
N VAL A 53 -5.43 -11.84 -0.35
CA VAL A 53 -5.67 -11.37 -1.72
C VAL A 53 -4.37 -11.47 -2.52
N PRO A 54 -4.40 -11.84 -3.81
CA PRO A 54 -3.20 -11.77 -4.64
C PRO A 54 -2.71 -10.31 -4.72
N ALA A 55 -1.40 -10.11 -4.55
CA ALA A 55 -0.79 -8.78 -4.56
C ALA A 55 -1.12 -7.99 -5.85
N GLU A 56 -1.23 -8.71 -6.97
CA GLU A 56 -1.55 -8.21 -8.30
C GLU A 56 -2.99 -7.67 -8.42
N LYS A 57 -3.84 -7.91 -7.43
CA LYS A 57 -5.23 -7.39 -7.37
C LYS A 57 -5.36 -6.12 -6.55
N LEU A 58 -4.30 -5.70 -5.86
CA LEU A 58 -4.23 -4.42 -5.16
C LEU A 58 -3.80 -3.33 -6.15
N TYR A 59 -4.66 -2.33 -6.31
CA TYR A 59 -4.55 -1.26 -7.29
C TYR A 59 -4.16 0.07 -6.61
N PRO A 60 -3.56 1.01 -7.35
CA PRO A 60 -3.06 2.27 -6.77
C PRO A 60 -4.17 3.16 -6.19
N ASP A 61 -5.37 3.10 -6.74
CA ASP A 61 -6.55 3.87 -6.33
C ASP A 61 -7.38 3.19 -5.23
N ASP A 62 -7.02 1.97 -4.81
CA ASP A 62 -7.67 1.32 -3.68
C ASP A 62 -7.44 2.15 -2.41
N LYS A 63 -8.52 2.45 -1.69
CA LYS A 63 -8.41 3.11 -0.38
C LYS A 63 -7.67 2.19 0.59
N PHE A 64 -6.73 2.73 1.35
CA PHE A 64 -5.95 1.90 2.27
C PHE A 64 -6.87 1.27 3.33
N LEU A 65 -7.75 2.09 3.92
CA LEU A 65 -8.76 1.68 4.90
C LEU A 65 -9.65 0.55 4.39
N ASP A 66 -9.90 0.51 3.09
CA ASP A 66 -10.77 -0.48 2.45
C ASP A 66 -10.10 -1.84 2.34
N ILE A 67 -8.78 -1.88 2.15
CA ILE A 67 -7.97 -3.10 2.15
C ILE A 67 -7.91 -3.67 3.56
N ILE A 68 -7.58 -2.83 4.55
CA ILE A 68 -7.43 -3.29 5.93
C ILE A 68 -8.75 -3.63 6.63
N SER A 69 -9.87 -3.20 6.05
CA SER A 69 -11.21 -3.60 6.48
C SER A 69 -11.61 -4.99 5.97
N LEU A 70 -10.81 -5.61 5.10
CA LEU A 70 -11.06 -6.98 4.66
C LEU A 70 -10.97 -7.95 5.86
N PRO A 71 -11.67 -9.09 5.82
CA PRO A 71 -11.68 -10.02 6.95
C PRO A 71 -10.27 -10.58 7.24
N CYS A 72 -9.61 -10.04 8.26
CA CYS A 72 -8.37 -10.55 8.82
C CYS A 72 -8.46 -10.50 10.35
N TRP A 73 -7.91 -11.52 11.01
CA TRP A 73 -8.08 -11.71 12.46
C TRP A 73 -6.86 -11.20 13.25
N GLU A 74 -5.73 -10.95 12.59
CA GLU A 74 -4.43 -10.79 13.25
C GLU A 74 -3.53 -9.72 12.61
N TRP A 75 -4.01 -8.98 11.60
CA TRP A 75 -3.15 -7.99 10.94
C TRP A 75 -2.86 -6.77 11.81
N ASP A 76 -1.60 -6.38 11.83
CA ASP A 76 -1.09 -5.14 12.42
C ASP A 76 -0.20 -4.42 11.39
N MET A 77 -0.25 -3.09 11.40
CA MET A 77 0.61 -2.23 10.60
C MET A 77 2.10 -2.45 10.92
N ILE A 78 2.43 -2.87 12.13
CA ILE A 78 3.81 -3.14 12.55
C ILE A 78 4.48 -4.16 11.63
N GLU A 79 3.77 -5.22 11.21
CA GLU A 79 4.35 -6.24 10.33
C GLU A 79 4.75 -5.64 8.97
N LEU A 80 3.94 -4.74 8.43
CA LEU A 80 4.25 -4.04 7.18
C LEU A 80 5.46 -3.11 7.34
N VAL A 81 5.54 -2.38 8.45
CA VAL A 81 6.67 -1.48 8.74
C VAL A 81 7.98 -2.26 8.87
N LEU A 82 7.99 -3.37 9.62
CA LEU A 82 9.19 -4.22 9.77
C LEU A 82 9.66 -4.79 8.42
N ALA A 83 8.74 -5.23 7.56
CA ALA A 83 9.09 -5.70 6.22
C ALA A 83 9.70 -4.60 5.36
N LEU A 84 9.19 -3.36 5.48
CA LEU A 84 9.75 -2.19 4.81
C LEU A 84 11.15 -1.84 5.33
N GLU A 85 11.38 -1.86 6.64
CA GLU A 85 12.72 -1.67 7.22
C GLU A 85 13.72 -2.71 6.67
N GLU A 86 13.32 -3.98 6.64
CA GLU A 86 14.17 -5.06 6.16
C GLU A 86 14.51 -4.91 4.67
N ILE A 87 13.53 -4.57 3.83
CA ILE A 87 13.72 -4.46 2.38
C ILE A 87 14.48 -3.19 2.00
N LEU A 88 14.19 -2.08 2.68
CA LEU A 88 14.77 -0.77 2.36
C LEU A 88 16.06 -0.50 3.12
N LYS A 89 16.41 -1.34 4.11
CA LYS A 89 17.62 -1.23 4.94
C LYS A 89 17.72 0.12 5.65
N ILE A 90 16.60 0.59 6.19
CA ILE A 90 16.48 1.81 6.99
C ILE A 90 15.78 1.50 8.31
N GLY A 91 15.96 2.34 9.33
CA GLY A 91 15.06 2.38 10.48
C GLY A 91 13.88 3.29 10.18
N ILE A 92 12.67 2.89 10.58
CA ILE A 92 11.43 3.63 10.38
C ILE A 92 10.82 3.97 11.74
N ASP A 93 10.77 5.26 12.05
CA ASP A 93 10.10 5.80 13.22
C ASP A 93 8.60 6.04 12.95
N GLU A 94 7.80 6.16 14.00
CA GLU A 94 6.33 6.36 13.92
C GLU A 94 5.95 7.57 13.05
N GLU A 95 6.68 8.69 13.15
CA GLU A 95 6.42 9.92 12.37
C GLU A 95 6.60 9.71 10.85
N GLN A 96 7.41 8.72 10.47
CA GLN A 96 7.70 8.39 9.08
C GLN A 96 6.66 7.47 8.45
N VAL A 97 5.74 6.92 9.25
CA VAL A 97 4.61 6.09 8.80
C VAL A 97 3.42 7.01 8.48
N PRO A 98 2.93 7.07 7.23
CA PRO A 98 1.74 7.85 6.90
C PRO A 98 0.48 7.28 7.55
N ASP A 99 -0.51 8.15 7.78
CA ASP A 99 -1.79 7.75 8.37
C ASP A 99 -2.55 6.84 7.39
N TRP A 100 -2.55 5.55 7.69
CA TRP A 100 -3.24 4.51 6.93
C TRP A 100 -4.73 4.38 7.31
N THR A 101 -5.17 5.06 8.38
CA THR A 101 -6.57 5.05 8.85
C THR A 101 -7.42 6.16 8.22
N SER A 102 -6.79 7.11 7.53
CA SER A 102 -7.48 8.17 6.80
C SER A 102 -8.48 7.61 5.78
N LYS A 103 -9.69 8.19 5.74
CA LYS A 103 -10.77 7.72 4.86
C LYS A 103 -10.52 7.96 3.37
N ASP A 104 -9.61 8.88 3.07
CA ASP A 104 -9.39 9.38 1.71
C ASP A 104 -8.03 8.98 1.14
N ILE A 105 -7.16 8.37 1.96
CA ILE A 105 -5.85 7.94 1.50
C ILE A 105 -5.95 6.67 0.64
N THR A 106 -5.43 6.74 -0.57
CA THR A 106 -5.25 5.58 -1.44
C THR A 106 -3.93 4.86 -1.15
N LEU A 107 -3.81 3.62 -1.61
CA LEU A 107 -2.59 2.84 -1.51
C LEU A 107 -1.42 3.57 -2.18
N CYS A 108 -1.66 4.18 -3.34
CA CYS A 108 -0.70 5.05 -4.02
C CYS A 108 -0.26 6.22 -3.13
N GLN A 109 -1.22 7.00 -2.62
CA GLN A 109 -0.92 8.18 -1.82
C GLN A 109 -0.12 7.82 -0.57
N TRP A 110 -0.51 6.73 0.10
CA TRP A 110 0.21 6.23 1.26
C TRP A 110 1.66 5.86 0.91
N ILE A 111 1.90 5.13 -0.17
CA ILE A 111 3.26 4.77 -0.62
C ILE A 111 4.08 6.01 -0.99
N VAL A 112 3.48 6.97 -1.68
CA VAL A 112 4.15 8.22 -2.06
C VAL A 112 4.53 9.03 -0.82
N GLU A 113 3.60 9.20 0.13
CA GLU A 113 3.89 9.89 1.39
C GLU A 113 4.99 9.18 2.18
N PHE A 114 4.94 7.85 2.26
CA PHE A 114 5.95 7.05 2.93
C PHE A 114 7.33 7.30 2.32
N LEU A 115 7.43 7.25 0.98
CA LEU A 115 8.67 7.54 0.27
C LEU A 115 9.14 8.99 0.48
N CYS A 116 8.22 9.96 0.53
CA CYS A 116 8.57 11.36 0.80
C CYS A 116 9.19 11.56 2.18
N ARG A 117 8.61 10.93 3.21
CA ARG A 117 9.05 11.05 4.60
C ARG A 117 10.38 10.33 4.85
N ASN A 118 10.59 9.18 4.22
CA ASN A 118 11.78 8.35 4.44
C ASN A 118 12.94 8.65 3.47
N PHE A 119 12.64 9.19 2.29
CA PHE A 119 13.63 9.49 1.25
C PHE A 119 13.38 10.85 0.58
N PRO A 120 13.49 11.96 1.34
CA PRO A 120 13.20 13.31 0.81
C PRO A 120 14.15 13.71 -0.32
N GLU A 121 15.38 13.19 -0.35
CA GLU A 121 16.39 13.53 -1.36
C GLU A 121 16.16 12.85 -2.72
N ASN A 122 15.52 11.68 -2.73
CA ASN A 122 15.22 10.92 -3.95
C ASN A 122 13.93 11.36 -4.64
N ASN A 123 13.19 12.26 -3.99
CA ASN A 123 11.90 12.74 -4.43
C ASN A 123 12.02 14.21 -4.79
N ASN A 124 12.34 14.50 -6.06
CA ASN A 124 12.01 15.78 -6.70
C ASN A 124 10.48 15.92 -6.84
N LEU A 125 9.75 15.79 -5.73
CA LEU A 125 8.29 15.92 -5.64
C LEU A 125 7.86 17.34 -5.27
N LYS A 126 8.81 18.29 -5.14
CA LYS A 126 8.54 19.70 -4.85
C LYS A 126 7.63 20.41 -5.88
N ASP A 127 7.42 19.82 -7.07
CA ASP A 127 6.60 20.41 -8.14
C ASP A 127 5.28 19.66 -8.41
N ARG A 128 4.83 18.77 -7.53
CA ARG A 128 3.57 18.03 -7.72
C ARG A 128 2.51 18.52 -6.73
N GLU A 129 1.71 19.50 -7.15
CA GLU A 129 0.40 19.76 -6.55
C GLU A 129 -0.44 18.47 -6.65
N LEU A 130 -0.87 17.95 -5.50
CA LEU A 130 -1.85 16.86 -5.38
C LEU A 130 -3.24 17.36 -5.73
#